data_AF-A0A8G2EZ80-F1
#
_entry.id   AF-A0A8G2EZ80-F1
#
_cell.length_a   1.000
_cell.length_b   1.000
_cell.length_c   1.000
_cell.angle_alpha   90.00
_cell.angle_beta   90.00
_cell.angle_gamma   90.00
#
_symmetry.space_group_name_H-M   'P 1'
#
loop_
_entity.id
_entity.type
_entity.pdbx_description
1 polymer ?
#
loop_
_entity_poly.entity_id
_entity_poly.type
_entity_poly.pdbx_seq_one_letter_code
_entity_poly.pdbx_strand_id
1 'polypeptide(L)'
;MMFDLSDALNGLLGGLLIGLAAALFLLANGRIAGISGIAVSMATAAGTKRRLESAAFVAGLILAPLAYAALAGPVDIGVTPSVPLLLAAGLLVGIGTRIGNGCTSGHGVCGLSRLSRRSMVATATFMAVAVLVAGLAPLVIGE
;
A
#
# COMPACT_ATOMS: atom_id res chain seq x y z
N MET A 1 21.33 10.83 -10.45
CA MET A 1 21.22 9.96 -9.27
C MET A 1 21.84 8.64 -9.66
N MET A 2 23.01 8.29 -9.10
CA MET A 2 23.65 6.99 -9.33
C MET A 2 22.93 5.98 -8.44
N PHE A 3 22.45 4.88 -9.01
CA PHE A 3 21.88 3.78 -8.23
C PHE A 3 23.03 2.91 -7.74
N ASP A 4 23.27 2.90 -6.43
CA ASP A 4 24.39 2.17 -5.85
C ASP A 4 23.94 0.83 -5.25
N LEU A 5 24.92 -0.05 -4.94
CA LEU A 5 24.64 -1.37 -4.36
C LEU A 5 23.87 -1.28 -3.03
N SER A 6 24.09 -0.23 -2.25
CA SER A 6 23.34 0.04 -1.01
C SER A 6 21.85 0.22 -1.27
N ASP A 7 21.47 0.89 -2.35
CA ASP A 7 20.07 1.12 -2.70
C ASP A 7 19.40 -0.19 -3.12
N ALA A 8 20.12 -1.01 -3.87
CA ALA A 8 19.67 -2.35 -4.24
C ALA A 8 19.45 -3.24 -3.01
N LEU A 9 20.39 -3.23 -2.05
CA LEU A 9 20.30 -3.99 -0.81
C LEU A 9 19.13 -3.51 0.06
N ASN A 10 18.96 -2.20 0.21
CA ASN A 10 17.84 -1.63 0.96
C ASN A 10 16.50 -1.98 0.32
N GLY A 11 16.40 -1.90 -1.02
CA GLY A 11 15.22 -2.30 -1.76
C GLY A 11 14.89 -3.79 -1.60
N LEU A 12 15.91 -4.67 -1.65
CA LEU A 12 15.75 -6.09 -1.43
C LEU A 12 15.29 -6.41 0.00
N LEU A 13 15.93 -5.80 1.01
CA LEU A 13 15.56 -5.96 2.42
C LEU A 13 14.12 -5.49 2.67
N GLY A 14 13.75 -4.32 2.16
CA GLY A 14 12.38 -3.82 2.25
C GLY A 14 11.37 -4.75 1.57
N GLY A 15 11.68 -5.24 0.37
CA GLY A 15 10.85 -6.20 -0.35
C GLY A 15 10.67 -7.52 0.40
N LEU A 16 11.76 -8.04 0.99
CA LEU A 16 11.73 -9.27 1.79
C LEU A 16 10.89 -9.10 3.05
N LEU A 17 11.01 -7.95 3.74
CA LEU A 17 10.20 -7.63 4.92
C LEU A 17 8.70 -7.55 4.58
N ILE A 18 8.34 -6.84 3.50
CA ILE A 18 6.94 -6.74 3.05
C ILE A 18 6.39 -8.11 2.63
N GLY A 19 7.19 -8.89 1.88
CA GLY A 19 6.81 -10.23 1.45
C GLY A 19 6.61 -11.19 2.62
N LEU A 20 7.51 -11.16 3.61
CA LEU A 20 7.42 -11.96 4.82
C LEU A 20 6.21 -11.56 5.67
N ALA A 21 5.94 -10.26 5.84
CA ALA A 21 4.75 -9.77 6.52
C ALA A 21 3.45 -10.24 5.83
N ALA A 22 3.40 -10.18 4.49
CA ALA A 22 2.26 -10.66 3.71
C ALA A 22 2.07 -12.19 3.83
N ALA A 23 3.16 -12.95 3.82
CA ALA A 23 3.14 -14.41 3.99
C ALA A 23 2.67 -14.80 5.40
N LEU A 24 3.20 -14.15 6.44
CA LEU A 24 2.76 -14.37 7.83
C LEU A 24 1.27 -14.05 8.01
N PHE A 25 0.80 -12.93 7.45
CA PHE A 25 -0.62 -12.59 7.50
C PHE A 25 -1.50 -13.63 6.79
N LEU A 26 -1.05 -14.14 5.63
CA LEU A 26 -1.75 -15.20 4.92
C LEU A 26 -1.80 -16.51 5.72
N LEU A 27 -0.67 -16.91 6.33
CA LEU A 27 -0.57 -18.15 7.10
C LEU A 27 -1.33 -18.08 8.43
N ALA A 28 -1.25 -16.96 9.15
CA ALA A 28 -1.90 -16.79 10.45
C ALA A 28 -3.42 -16.58 10.33
N ASN A 29 -3.87 -15.88 9.29
CA ASN A 29 -5.27 -15.46 9.16
C ASN A 29 -6.02 -16.18 8.03
N GLY A 30 -5.33 -16.95 7.18
CA GLY A 30 -5.93 -17.65 6.04
C GLY A 30 -6.42 -16.73 4.91
N ARG A 31 -6.00 -15.45 4.90
CA ARG A 31 -6.52 -14.40 4.00
C ARG A 31 -5.40 -13.56 3.40
N ILE A 32 -5.63 -13.09 2.17
CA ILE A 32 -4.69 -12.24 1.45
C ILE A 32 -4.58 -10.86 2.13
N ALA A 33 -3.35 -10.35 2.27
CA ALA A 33 -3.08 -9.00 2.76
C ALA A 33 -3.44 -7.95 1.69
N GLY A 34 -4.65 -7.39 1.78
CA GLY A 34 -5.10 -6.27 0.97
C GLY A 34 -5.52 -5.11 1.87
N ILE A 35 -4.77 -4.01 1.84
CA ILE A 35 -4.95 -2.89 2.79
C ILE A 35 -6.38 -2.32 2.72
N SER A 36 -6.92 -2.09 1.51
CA SER A 36 -8.30 -1.60 1.35
C SER A 36 -9.34 -2.57 1.92
N GLY A 37 -9.16 -3.88 1.74
CA GLY A 37 -10.05 -4.90 2.29
C GLY A 37 -9.93 -5.03 3.81
N ILE A 38 -8.73 -4.84 4.36
CA ILE A 38 -8.48 -4.81 5.80
C ILE A 38 -9.13 -3.57 6.43
N ALA A 39 -8.92 -2.39 5.86
CA ALA A 39 -9.52 -1.14 6.33
C ALA A 39 -11.06 -1.23 6.35
N VAL A 40 -11.67 -1.71 5.27
CA VAL A 40 -13.13 -1.90 5.20
C VAL A 40 -13.62 -2.98 6.19
N SER A 41 -12.83 -4.03 6.43
CA SER A 41 -13.17 -5.08 7.39
C SER A 41 -13.23 -4.57 8.83
N MET A 42 -12.55 -3.47 9.20
CA MET A 42 -12.70 -2.88 10.53
C MET A 42 -14.13 -2.41 10.80
N ALA A 43 -14.74 -1.76 9.81
CA ALA A 43 -16.10 -1.23 9.93
C ALA A 43 -17.18 -2.29 9.66
N THR A 44 -16.92 -3.24 8.74
CA THR A 44 -17.99 -4.08 8.16
C THR A 44 -17.86 -5.57 8.49
N ALA A 45 -16.76 -6.05 9.09
CA ALA A 45 -16.61 -7.48 9.33
C ALA A 45 -17.66 -8.00 10.32
N ALA A 46 -18.27 -9.13 9.99
CA ALA A 46 -19.04 -9.94 10.92
C ALA A 46 -18.05 -10.73 11.80
N GLY A 47 -17.96 -10.39 13.08
CA GLY A 47 -17.15 -11.09 14.08
C GLY A 47 -16.00 -10.28 14.69
N THR A 48 -15.89 -10.34 16.02
CA THR A 48 -14.93 -9.57 16.82
C THR A 48 -13.48 -9.90 16.49
N LYS A 49 -13.15 -11.19 16.28
CA LYS A 49 -11.79 -11.63 15.93
C LYS A 49 -11.28 -10.95 14.66
N ARG A 50 -12.08 -10.98 13.59
CA ARG A 50 -11.72 -10.38 12.29
C ARG A 50 -11.58 -8.87 12.36
N ARG A 51 -12.41 -8.19 13.16
CA ARG A 51 -12.29 -6.75 13.41
C ARG A 51 -11.00 -6.44 14.16
N LEU A 52 -10.68 -7.21 15.21
CA LEU A 52 -9.47 -7.02 16.02
C LEU A 52 -8.20 -7.23 15.20
N GLU A 53 -8.14 -8.29 14.37
CA GLU A 53 -7.01 -8.54 13.46
C GLU A 53 -6.83 -7.39 12.45
N SER A 54 -7.93 -6.87 11.92
CA SER A 54 -7.88 -5.77 10.96
C SER A 54 -7.45 -4.46 11.62
N ALA A 55 -7.94 -4.19 12.84
CA ALA A 55 -7.53 -3.06 13.65
C ALA A 55 -6.06 -3.14 14.06
N ALA A 56 -5.59 -4.32 14.49
CA ALA A 56 -4.19 -4.54 14.84
C ALA A 56 -3.26 -4.33 13.63
N PHE A 57 -3.65 -4.79 12.45
CA PHE A 57 -2.89 -4.55 11.21
C PHE A 57 -2.81 -3.05 10.87
N VAL A 58 -3.93 -2.34 10.92
CA VAL A 58 -3.96 -0.89 10.63
C VAL A 58 -3.21 -0.10 11.70
N ALA A 59 -3.34 -0.48 12.97
CA ALA A 59 -2.55 0.11 14.06
C ALA A 59 -1.05 -0.09 13.81
N GLY A 60 -0.62 -1.30 13.42
CA GLY A 60 0.77 -1.56 13.05
C GLY A 60 1.26 -0.68 11.90
N LEU A 61 0.43 -0.47 10.86
CA LEU A 61 0.76 0.39 9.72
C LEU A 61 0.97 1.86 10.11
N ILE A 62 0.25 2.34 11.12
CA ILE A 62 0.37 3.72 11.65
C ILE A 62 1.52 3.82 12.65
N LEU A 63 1.63 2.86 13.57
CA LEU A 63 2.62 2.89 14.66
C LEU A 63 4.04 2.63 14.18
N ALA A 64 4.24 1.79 13.15
CA ALA A 64 5.57 1.48 12.63
C ALA A 64 6.35 2.72 12.13
N PRO A 65 5.82 3.58 11.23
CA PRO A 65 6.53 4.80 10.82
C PRO A 65 6.69 5.81 11.96
N LEU A 66 5.76 5.87 12.91
CA LEU A 66 5.89 6.74 14.09
C LEU A 66 7.02 6.27 15.03
N ALA A 67 7.09 4.96 15.28
CA ALA A 67 8.17 4.37 16.06
C ALA A 67 9.53 4.54 15.37
N TYR A 68 9.57 4.36 14.04
CA TYR A 68 10.76 4.64 13.25
C TYR A 68 11.18 6.11 13.40
N ALA A 69 10.25 7.05 13.24
CA ALA A 69 10.54 8.48 13.38
C ALA A 69 11.07 8.85 14.77
N ALA A 70 10.55 8.20 15.82
CA ALA A 70 11.00 8.42 17.19
C ALA A 70 12.41 7.87 17.48
N LEU A 71 12.82 6.79 16.82
CA LEU A 71 14.09 6.10 17.07
C LEU A 71 15.22 6.52 16.12
N ALA A 72 14.91 6.73 14.85
CA ALA A 72 15.86 7.01 13.77
C ALA A 72 15.76 8.45 13.24
N GLY A 73 14.78 9.23 13.70
CA GLY A 73 14.50 10.58 13.24
C GLY A 73 13.46 10.64 12.11
N PRO A 74 12.88 11.83 11.86
CA PRO A 74 11.86 12.01 10.84
C PRO A 74 12.44 11.78 9.44
N VAL A 75 11.67 11.09 8.60
CA VAL A 75 11.96 10.96 7.17
C VAL A 75 11.23 12.08 6.46
N ASP A 76 11.97 12.88 5.69
CA ASP A 76 11.36 13.89 4.84
C ASP A 76 10.63 13.20 3.69
N ILE A 77 9.31 13.30 3.71
CA ILE A 77 8.41 12.77 2.69
C ILE A 77 7.78 13.97 1.99
N GLY A 78 8.01 14.10 0.68
CA GLY A 78 7.39 15.12 -0.15
C GLY A 78 5.89 14.88 -0.25
N VAL A 79 5.12 15.43 0.70
CA VAL A 79 3.65 15.35 0.70
C VAL A 79 3.11 16.73 0.41
N THR A 80 2.12 16.79 -0.49
CA THR A 80 1.43 18.04 -0.79
C THR A 80 0.76 18.61 0.48
N PRO A 81 0.90 19.91 0.78
CA PRO A 81 0.22 20.54 1.92
C PRO A 81 -1.29 20.73 1.67
N SER A 82 -1.76 20.50 0.44
CA SER A 82 -3.14 20.74 0.03
C SER A 82 -4.10 19.65 0.53
N VAL A 83 -4.68 19.88 1.71
CA VAL A 83 -5.70 18.99 2.31
C VAL A 83 -6.85 18.64 1.35
N PRO A 84 -7.42 19.59 0.55
CA PRO A 84 -8.48 19.25 -0.40
C PRO A 84 -8.03 18.23 -1.45
N LEU A 85 -6.78 18.31 -1.92
CA LEU A 85 -6.23 17.39 -2.91
C LEU A 85 -5.99 16.01 -2.30
N LEU A 86 -5.52 15.95 -1.04
CA LEU A 86 -5.37 14.69 -0.30
C LEU A 86 -6.73 13.99 -0.10
N LEU A 87 -7.77 14.74 0.25
CA LEU A 87 -9.13 14.19 0.40
C LEU A 87 -9.69 13.68 -0.93
N ALA A 88 -9.56 14.47 -2.00
CA ALA A 88 -10.00 14.08 -3.34
C ALA A 88 -9.24 12.84 -3.84
N ALA A 89 -7.91 12.81 -3.67
CA ALA A 89 -7.08 11.66 -4.04
C ALA A 89 -7.47 10.41 -3.25
N GLY A 90 -7.66 10.53 -1.92
CA GLY A 90 -8.09 9.43 -1.07
C GLY A 90 -9.45 8.86 -1.48
N LEU A 91 -10.42 9.72 -1.81
CA LEU A 91 -11.73 9.32 -2.30
C LEU A 91 -11.63 8.58 -3.65
N LEU A 92 -10.89 9.13 -4.61
CA LEU A 92 -10.68 8.52 -5.92
C LEU A 92 -9.99 7.16 -5.81
N VAL A 93 -8.96 7.04 -4.97
CA VAL A 93 -8.29 5.76 -4.69
C VAL A 93 -9.28 4.78 -4.03
N GLY A 94 -10.08 5.23 -3.07
CA GLY A 94 -11.11 4.42 -2.43
C GLY A 94 -12.10 3.82 -3.44
N ILE A 95 -12.69 4.67 -4.29
CA ILE A 95 -13.61 4.27 -5.36
C ILE A 95 -12.90 3.32 -6.35
N GLY A 96 -11.69 3.67 -6.80
CA GLY A 96 -10.92 2.87 -7.75
C GLY A 96 -10.61 1.47 -7.22
N THR A 97 -10.22 1.34 -5.95
CA THR A 97 -9.92 0.02 -5.34
C THR A 97 -11.19 -0.84 -5.18
N ARG A 98 -12.36 -0.21 -5.03
CA ARG A 98 -13.65 -0.91 -4.98
C ARG A 98 -14.03 -1.45 -6.37
N ILE A 99 -13.91 -0.62 -7.41
CA ILE A 99 -14.21 -0.98 -8.80
C ILE A 99 -13.22 -2.06 -9.29
N GLY A 100 -11.93 -1.90 -8.98
CA GLY A 100 -10.88 -2.88 -9.27
C GLY A 100 -11.02 -4.19 -8.47
N ASN A 101 -11.92 -4.22 -7.48
CA ASN A 101 -12.14 -5.33 -6.56
C ASN A 101 -10.81 -5.78 -5.89
N GLY A 102 -10.02 -4.79 -5.48
CA GLY A 102 -8.71 -4.95 -4.88
C GLY A 102 -7.88 -3.66 -4.93
N CYS A 103 -6.85 -3.59 -4.10
CA CYS A 103 -5.84 -2.52 -4.11
C CYS A 103 -4.52 -3.00 -4.71
N THR A 104 -3.60 -2.07 -4.91
CA THR A 104 -2.23 -2.33 -5.40
C THR A 104 -1.46 -3.29 -4.52
N SER A 105 -1.60 -3.25 -3.19
CA SER A 105 -0.94 -4.22 -2.29
C SER A 105 -1.49 -5.64 -2.45
N GLY A 106 -2.80 -5.79 -2.62
CA GLY A 106 -3.44 -7.09 -2.83
C GLY A 106 -3.11 -7.71 -4.20
N HIS A 107 -3.20 -6.93 -5.28
CA HIS A 107 -2.88 -7.41 -6.63
C HIS A 107 -1.37 -7.48 -6.89
N GLY A 108 -0.60 -6.49 -6.44
CA GLY A 108 0.84 -6.40 -6.60
C GLY A 108 1.57 -7.43 -5.75
N VAL A 109 1.57 -7.26 -4.43
CA VAL A 109 2.38 -8.09 -3.51
C VAL A 109 1.86 -9.53 -3.50
N CYS A 110 0.60 -9.74 -3.11
CA CYS A 110 0.06 -11.09 -2.94
C CYS A 110 -0.40 -11.72 -4.27
N GLY A 111 -0.95 -10.92 -5.18
CA GLY A 111 -1.55 -11.39 -6.42
C GLY A 111 -0.54 -11.82 -7.48
N LEU A 112 0.56 -11.07 -7.66
CA LEU A 112 1.64 -11.43 -8.57
C LEU A 112 2.42 -12.65 -8.07
N SER A 113 2.68 -12.73 -6.76
CA SER A 113 3.34 -13.88 -6.14
C SER A 113 2.59 -15.21 -6.35
N ARG A 114 1.27 -15.14 -6.57
CA ARG A 114 0.41 -16.28 -6.88
C ARG A 114 0.22 -16.52 -8.39
N LEU A 115 0.97 -15.81 -9.24
CA LEU A 115 0.92 -15.90 -10.71
C LEU A 115 -0.49 -15.71 -11.30
N SER A 116 -1.33 -14.89 -10.66
CA SER A 116 -2.69 -14.65 -11.14
C SER A 116 -2.70 -13.72 -12.35
N ARG A 117 -3.21 -14.21 -13.49
CA ARG A 117 -3.39 -13.40 -14.72
C ARG A 117 -4.18 -12.12 -14.49
N ARG A 118 -5.25 -12.21 -13.69
CA ARG A 118 -6.06 -11.03 -13.32
C ARG A 118 -5.24 -9.99 -12.58
N SER A 119 -4.41 -10.42 -11.63
CA SER A 119 -3.56 -9.51 -10.86
C SER A 119 -2.41 -8.93 -11.69
N MET A 120 -1.87 -9.68 -12.65
CA MET A 120 -0.88 -9.15 -13.59
C MET A 120 -1.45 -7.98 -14.40
N VAL A 121 -2.65 -8.15 -14.98
CA VAL A 121 -3.31 -7.09 -15.73
C VAL A 121 -3.65 -5.90 -14.82
N ALA A 122 -4.23 -6.15 -13.64
CA ALA A 122 -4.58 -5.07 -12.70
C ALA A 122 -3.36 -4.26 -12.25
N THR A 123 -2.26 -4.92 -11.88
CA THR A 123 -1.04 -4.24 -11.45
C THR A 123 -0.39 -3.48 -12.61
N ALA A 124 -0.35 -4.05 -13.82
CA ALA A 124 0.16 -3.34 -15.00
C ALA A 124 -0.64 -2.06 -15.28
N THR A 125 -1.97 -2.13 -15.24
CA THR A 125 -2.84 -0.95 -15.42
C THR A 125 -2.61 0.09 -14.33
N PHE A 126 -2.55 -0.31 -13.05
CA PHE A 126 -2.29 0.63 -11.96
C PHE A 126 -0.94 1.33 -12.10
N MET A 127 0.11 0.59 -12.43
CA MET A 127 1.45 1.16 -12.61
C MET A 127 1.53 2.06 -13.82
N ALA A 128 0.92 1.68 -14.95
CA ALA A 128 0.89 2.52 -16.15
C ALA A 128 0.19 3.86 -15.87
N VAL A 129 -1.00 3.83 -15.25
CA VAL A 129 -1.73 5.06 -14.88
C VAL A 129 -0.96 5.86 -13.84
N ALA A 130 -0.35 5.23 -12.83
CA ALA A 130 0.45 5.92 -11.83
C ALA A 130 1.65 6.65 -12.44
N VAL A 131 2.39 6.00 -13.35
CA VAL A 131 3.50 6.64 -14.07
C VAL A 131 3.02 7.81 -14.93
N LEU A 132 1.91 7.64 -15.66
CA LEU A 132 1.33 8.72 -16.46
C LEU A 132 0.90 9.91 -15.59
N VAL A 133 0.14 9.66 -14.52
CA VAL A 133 -0.33 10.72 -13.61
C VAL A 133 0.84 11.39 -12.90
N ALA A 134 1.84 10.63 -12.42
CA ALA A 134 3.03 11.20 -11.77
C ALA A 134 3.85 12.07 -12.73
N GLY A 135 3.93 11.70 -14.01
CA GLY A 135 4.61 12.52 -15.04
C GLY A 135 3.81 13.77 -15.46
N LEU A 136 2.48 13.71 -15.43
CA LEU A 136 1.60 14.82 -15.81
C LEU A 136 1.31 15.79 -14.66
N ALA A 137 1.32 15.31 -13.41
CA ALA A 137 0.97 16.10 -12.24
C ALA A 137 1.79 17.41 -12.11
N PRO A 138 3.12 17.43 -12.33
CA PRO A 138 3.90 18.68 -12.31
C PRO A 138 3.40 19.72 -13.32
N LEU A 139 2.97 19.29 -14.52
CA LEU A 139 2.47 20.19 -15.57
C LEU A 139 1.13 20.84 -15.23
N VAL A 140 0.31 20.16 -14.41
CA VAL A 140 -1.04 20.61 -14.04
C VAL A 140 -1.04 21.37 -12.72
N ILE A 141 -0.22 20.94 -11.77
CA ILE A 141 -0.16 21.49 -10.41
C ILE A 141 0.84 22.66 -10.33
N GLY A 142 1.80 22.75 -11.25
CA GLY A 142 2.71 23.89 -11.38
C GLY A 142 3.91 23.85 -10.43
N GLU A 143 4.34 22.65 -10.03
CA GLU A 143 5.51 22.40 -9.17
C GLU A 143 6.71 21.92 -10.00
#